data_AF-K9X349-F1
#
_entry.id   AF-K9X349-F1
#
_cell.length_a   1.000
_cell.length_b   1.000
_cell.length_c   1.000
_cell.angle_alpha   90.00
_cell.angle_beta   90.00
_cell.angle_gamma   90.00
#
_symmetry.space_group_name_H-M   'P 1'
#
loop_
_entity.id
_entity.type
_entity.pdbx_description
1 polymer ?
#
loop_
_entity_poly.entity_id
_entity_poly.type
_entity_poly.pdbx_seq_one_letter_code
_entity_poly.pdbx_strand_id
1 'polypeptide(L)'
;MTEATQNQTPESIEVFFSYSREDEELRKKLTAHLSALEREKVITAWHDREISAGTERDEEIEKHLNSARVILLLISADFIASEDNWQRDVKRAMERHKVGEARVIPVLVRECDWEGTPFSKLEPLPSNRKAIGRPDNDEAFTDVAKGIRKAVKEMTFGQQQSKDTIQLAKGRLLKIPWINLRNLLLRSMGITVLVVVMRWLAILQASELYFFDQMMRMQPIEEQDNRLLVIEITKKDIDSQDGTRQGSLTDETLLNILKTLLKNPQNQPRVIGIDLYRDFETKTPDLSSLLEKNPLIFGLCNAGDDSVKNDGVAPIPELPSTRLGFSDFLADSDGIIRRQLLSMEIPKGSPCLSKVDGKFIDTAFGFRLAQRYLNQSADDLLPKFKLLDASHGGSFFTLLENHLEGDQVLLNYRISCSEDNKTKCSPEFVAPRVTVGDVLKPDFLDRYSLKDKIVLIGLNEYSYELPVLTPFSSATKQPVPGVIVQAQMISQILSAVEGKRPLLQVWSIWYEIVWIFGWSLLGGTLAQFYRSKRKLIFSGGIAFTSLYIICLVLFNLLPMKRWVPFVPPALTFLGTGVIVVFIRIQEQ
;
A
#
# COMPACT_ATOMS: atom_id res chain seq x y z
N MET A 1 36.05 21.49 47.73
CA MET A 1 36.11 22.37 46.54
C MET A 1 34.71 22.52 46.02
N THR A 2 34.16 23.71 46.18
CA THR A 2 32.81 24.13 45.85
C THR A 2 32.71 24.38 44.34
N GLU A 3 31.95 23.55 43.62
CA GLU A 3 31.60 23.85 42.22
C GLU A 3 30.50 24.90 42.17
N ALA A 4 30.81 26.01 41.49
CA ALA A 4 29.95 27.17 41.35
C ALA A 4 28.77 26.86 40.43
N THR A 5 27.55 27.01 40.95
CA THR A 5 26.32 27.07 40.16
C THR A 5 26.39 28.30 39.26
N GLN A 6 26.58 28.10 37.96
CA GLN A 6 26.42 29.17 36.96
C GLN A 6 24.94 29.57 36.92
N ASN A 7 24.62 30.73 37.50
CA ASN A 7 23.33 31.39 37.30
C ASN A 7 23.20 31.80 35.82
N GLN A 8 22.34 31.11 35.08
CA GLN A 8 21.89 31.56 33.76
C GLN A 8 21.06 32.83 33.93
N THR A 9 21.58 33.96 33.47
CA THR A 9 20.79 35.18 33.25
C THR A 9 19.67 34.88 32.24
N PRO A 10 18.43 35.38 32.47
CA PRO A 10 17.35 35.22 31.49
C PRO A 10 17.78 35.85 30.16
N GLU A 11 17.72 35.06 29.09
CA GLU A 11 18.07 35.47 27.73
C GLU A 11 17.06 36.53 27.27
N SER A 12 17.50 37.79 27.14
CA SER A 12 16.68 38.91 26.71
C SER A 12 16.16 38.67 25.29
N ILE A 13 14.89 38.98 25.03
CA ILE A 13 14.30 38.79 23.70
C ILE A 13 14.68 39.95 22.79
N GLU A 14 15.40 39.65 21.72
CA GLU A 14 15.74 40.65 20.72
C GLU A 14 14.50 41.09 19.90
N VAL A 15 14.32 42.41 19.80
CA VAL A 15 13.24 43.10 19.10
C VAL A 15 13.84 43.91 17.95
N PHE A 16 13.47 43.56 16.72
CA PHE A 16 13.90 44.27 15.51
C PHE A 16 12.82 45.26 15.04
N PHE A 17 13.20 46.50 14.72
CA PHE A 17 12.30 47.48 14.10
C PHE A 17 12.51 47.53 12.58
N SER A 18 11.46 47.22 11.81
CA SER A 18 11.39 47.54 10.38
C SER A 18 10.49 48.76 10.20
N TYR A 19 11.04 49.85 9.66
CA TYR A 19 10.35 51.14 9.55
C TYR A 19 10.88 51.96 8.36
N SER A 20 10.09 52.93 7.89
CA SER A 20 10.54 53.88 6.87
C SER A 20 11.33 55.02 7.49
N ARG A 21 12.27 55.63 6.73
CA ARG A 21 13.07 56.77 7.22
C ARG A 21 12.18 57.96 7.63
N GLU A 22 11.05 58.12 6.97
CA GLU A 22 10.04 59.15 7.23
C GLU A 22 9.34 58.97 8.58
N ASP A 23 9.41 57.77 9.17
CA ASP A 23 8.80 57.42 10.47
C ASP A 23 9.81 57.43 11.63
N GLU A 24 11.01 58.00 11.43
CA GLU A 24 12.12 57.96 12.40
C GLU A 24 11.74 58.54 13.77
N GLU A 25 11.01 59.65 13.79
CA GLU A 25 10.59 60.31 15.04
C GLU A 25 9.57 59.49 15.83
N LEU A 26 8.63 58.82 15.14
CA LEU A 26 7.67 57.91 15.78
C LEU A 26 8.38 56.68 16.34
N ARG A 27 9.37 56.14 15.62
CA ARG A 27 10.21 55.03 16.08
C ARG A 27 11.01 55.41 17.33
N LYS A 28 11.67 56.58 17.36
CA LYS A 28 12.38 57.08 18.55
C LYS A 28 11.48 57.15 19.77
N LYS A 29 10.28 57.71 19.60
CA LYS A 29 9.30 57.83 20.67
C LYS A 29 8.83 56.45 21.17
N LEU A 30 8.59 55.50 20.26
CA LEU A 30 8.27 54.12 20.62
C LEU A 30 9.41 53.45 21.41
N THR A 31 10.67 53.62 21.01
CA THR A 31 11.83 53.12 21.76
C THR A 31 11.84 53.65 23.20
N ALA A 32 11.55 54.94 23.40
CA ALA A 32 11.46 55.53 24.74
C ALA A 32 10.35 54.91 25.60
N HIS A 33 9.19 54.59 25.00
CA HIS A 33 8.09 53.89 25.68
C HIS A 33 8.41 52.42 25.99
N LEU A 34 9.35 51.81 25.27
CA LEU A 34 9.85 50.45 25.51
C LEU A 34 10.99 50.39 26.54
N SER A 35 11.55 51.52 26.97
CA SER A 35 12.70 51.56 27.90
C SER A 35 12.47 50.87 29.24
N ALA A 36 11.21 50.75 29.70
CA ALA A 36 10.89 49.95 30.88
C ALA A 36 11.21 48.46 30.67
N LEU A 37 10.86 47.90 29.51
CA LEU A 37 11.14 46.51 29.15
C LEU A 37 12.63 46.25 28.94
N GLU A 38 13.36 47.22 28.37
CA GLU A 38 14.81 47.14 28.22
C GLU A 38 15.54 47.18 29.57
N ARG A 39 15.13 48.06 30.49
CA ARG A 39 15.70 48.13 31.85
C ARG A 39 15.43 46.88 32.67
N GLU A 40 14.26 46.27 32.47
CA GLU A 40 13.93 44.96 33.05
C GLU A 40 14.72 43.81 32.37
N LYS A 41 15.52 44.10 31.34
CA LYS A 41 16.26 43.13 30.49
C LYS A 41 15.35 42.08 29.86
N VAL A 42 14.07 42.42 29.68
CA VAL A 42 13.06 41.56 29.06
C VAL A 42 13.22 41.58 27.55
N ILE A 43 13.64 42.71 26.99
CA ILE A 43 13.94 42.88 25.57
C ILE A 43 15.30 43.56 25.36
N THR A 44 15.88 43.34 24.18
CA THR A 44 16.96 44.16 23.60
C THR A 44 16.46 44.67 22.26
N ALA A 45 16.33 45.98 22.10
CA ALA A 45 15.80 46.56 20.88
C ALA A 45 16.95 46.92 19.93
N TRP A 46 16.79 46.64 18.64
CA TRP A 46 17.80 46.90 17.60
C TRP A 46 17.17 47.57 16.37
N HIS A 47 17.86 48.54 15.79
CA HIS A 47 17.45 49.19 14.54
C HIS A 47 18.64 49.58 13.66
N ASP A 48 18.38 49.85 12.38
CA ASP A 48 19.33 50.14 11.29
C ASP A 48 20.30 51.35 11.48
N ARG A 49 20.16 52.11 12.57
CA ARG A 49 21.06 53.22 12.95
C ARG A 49 22.09 52.80 14.01
N GLU A 50 22.00 51.58 14.52
CA GLU A 50 23.01 50.97 15.41
C GLU A 50 24.16 50.34 14.63
N ILE A 51 24.07 50.35 13.29
CA ILE A 51 25.11 49.86 12.38
C ILE A 51 26.35 50.76 12.49
N SER A 52 27.50 50.14 12.78
CA SER A 52 28.77 50.84 12.98
C SER A 52 29.37 51.32 11.65
N ALA A 53 30.11 52.44 11.67
CA ALA A 53 30.79 52.93 10.48
C ALA A 53 31.80 51.89 9.97
N GLY A 54 31.70 51.51 8.68
CA GLY A 54 32.58 50.54 8.03
C GLY A 54 32.05 49.11 7.93
N THR A 55 30.83 48.81 8.42
CA THR A 55 30.17 47.51 8.23
C THR A 55 29.22 47.50 7.04
N GLU A 56 29.12 46.37 6.34
CA GLU A 56 28.14 46.16 5.27
C GLU A 56 26.71 46.24 5.84
N ARG A 57 25.97 47.26 5.39
CA ARG A 57 24.66 47.62 5.99
C ARG A 57 23.63 46.52 5.83
N ASP A 58 23.61 45.85 4.69
CA ASP A 58 22.61 44.82 4.38
C ASP A 58 22.86 43.52 5.16
N GLU A 59 24.13 43.15 5.37
CA GLU A 59 24.48 41.96 6.16
C GLU A 59 24.10 42.12 7.63
N GLU A 60 24.31 43.30 8.21
CA GLU A 60 23.96 43.55 9.61
C GLU A 60 22.43 43.60 9.81
N ILE A 61 21.68 44.19 8.86
CA ILE A 61 20.21 44.14 8.85
C ILE A 61 19.72 42.70 8.76
N GLU A 62 20.26 41.90 7.83
CA GLU A 62 19.85 40.51 7.64
C GLU A 62 20.14 39.65 8.88
N LYS A 63 21.30 39.85 9.51
CA LYS A 63 21.69 39.15 10.75
C LYS A 63 20.67 39.40 11.87
N HIS A 64 20.35 40.66 12.14
CA HIS A 64 19.40 41.02 13.20
C HIS A 64 17.95 40.65 12.85
N LEU A 65 17.58 40.77 11.57
CA LEU A 65 16.28 40.29 11.07
C LEU A 65 16.14 38.77 11.21
N ASN A 66 17.24 38.01 11.18
CA ASN A 66 17.24 36.55 11.33
C ASN A 66 17.38 36.07 12.79
N SER A 67 18.00 36.85 13.68
CA SER A 67 18.15 36.50 15.10
C SER A 67 16.97 36.97 15.96
N ALA A 68 16.36 38.11 15.63
CA ALA A 68 15.31 38.70 16.44
C ALA A 68 14.11 37.76 16.61
N ARG A 69 13.62 37.64 17.85
CA ARG A 69 12.45 36.81 18.18
C ARG A 69 11.14 37.59 18.09
N VAL A 70 11.22 38.91 18.12
CA VAL A 70 10.11 39.83 17.85
C VAL A 70 10.50 40.77 16.73
N ILE A 71 9.62 40.93 15.75
CA ILE A 71 9.82 41.85 14.62
C ILE A 71 8.65 42.83 14.61
N LEU A 72 8.93 44.11 14.78
CA LEU A 72 7.95 45.19 14.72
C LEU A 72 7.95 45.80 13.32
N LEU A 73 6.79 45.78 12.66
CA LEU A 73 6.59 46.44 11.37
C LEU A 73 5.88 47.77 11.62
N LEU A 74 6.57 48.89 11.44
CA LEU A 74 6.02 50.23 11.66
C LEU A 74 5.31 50.68 10.37
N ILE A 75 3.99 50.47 10.33
CA ILE A 75 3.17 50.59 9.14
C ILE A 75 2.76 52.05 8.89
N SER A 76 3.13 52.51 7.70
CA SER A 76 2.77 53.79 7.10
C SER A 76 2.67 53.64 5.58
N ALA A 77 2.13 54.64 4.89
CA ALA A 77 2.12 54.65 3.43
C ALA A 77 3.54 54.57 2.84
N ASP A 78 4.51 55.26 3.45
CA ASP A 78 5.91 55.25 3.00
C ASP A 78 6.61 53.91 3.26
N PHE A 79 6.26 53.24 4.36
CA PHE A 79 6.74 51.88 4.64
C PHE A 79 6.26 50.86 3.60
N ILE A 80 4.99 50.95 3.17
CA ILE A 80 4.41 50.07 2.16
C ILE A 80 4.97 50.38 0.76
N ALA A 81 5.22 51.66 0.46
CA ALA A 81 5.72 52.10 -0.84
C ALA A 81 7.22 51.80 -1.08
N SER A 82 8.00 51.58 -0.02
CA SER A 82 9.43 51.30 -0.11
C SER A 82 9.72 49.87 -0.58
N GLU A 83 10.28 49.72 -1.78
CA GLU A 83 10.55 48.43 -2.42
C GLU A 83 11.58 47.58 -1.65
N ASP A 84 12.57 48.22 -1.01
CA ASP A 84 13.60 47.58 -0.18
C ASP A 84 13.02 46.98 1.12
N ASN A 85 12.13 47.71 1.80
CA ASN A 85 11.47 47.25 3.02
C ASN A 85 10.45 46.12 2.71
N TRP A 86 9.80 46.20 1.56
CA TRP A 86 8.75 45.27 1.16
C TRP A 86 9.28 43.90 0.71
N GLN A 87 10.31 43.87 -0.15
CA GLN A 87 10.80 42.61 -0.71
C GLN A 87 11.69 41.81 0.26
N ARG A 88 12.49 42.48 1.09
CA ARG A 88 13.44 41.83 2.00
C ARG A 88 12.85 41.59 3.38
N ASP A 89 12.46 42.65 4.08
CA ASP A 89 12.14 42.58 5.50
C ASP A 89 10.77 41.93 5.73
N VAL A 90 9.73 42.39 5.04
CA VAL A 90 8.36 41.88 5.21
C VAL A 90 8.25 40.40 4.82
N LYS A 91 8.81 40.00 3.67
CA LYS A 91 8.76 38.61 3.22
C LYS A 91 9.44 37.68 4.21
N ARG A 92 10.68 38.00 4.60
CA ARG A 92 11.47 37.17 5.53
C ARG A 92 10.86 37.13 6.92
N ALA A 93 10.41 38.28 7.43
CA ALA A 93 9.73 38.35 8.72
C ALA A 93 8.47 37.48 8.74
N MET A 94 7.66 37.52 7.68
CA MET A 94 6.44 36.71 7.57
C MET A 94 6.73 35.22 7.37
N GLU A 95 7.81 34.84 6.69
CA GLU A 95 8.27 33.44 6.63
C GLU A 95 8.60 32.92 8.03
N ARG A 96 9.45 33.64 8.78
CA ARG A 96 9.82 33.30 10.16
C ARG A 96 8.61 33.27 11.09
N HIS A 97 7.63 34.13 10.85
CA HIS A 97 6.38 34.12 11.59
C HIS A 97 5.54 32.87 11.36
N LYS A 98 5.40 32.44 10.09
CA LYS A 98 4.61 31.25 9.73
C LYS A 98 5.19 29.96 10.31
N VAL A 99 6.52 29.86 10.40
CA VAL A 99 7.20 28.69 10.98
C VAL A 99 7.40 28.78 12.51
N GLY A 100 6.97 29.88 13.13
CA GLY A 100 7.03 30.08 14.58
C GLY A 100 8.40 30.46 15.14
N GLU A 101 9.36 30.84 14.29
CA GLU A 101 10.71 31.26 14.70
C GLU A 101 10.77 32.70 15.22
N ALA A 102 9.87 33.57 14.75
CA ALA A 102 9.72 34.94 15.23
C ALA A 102 8.24 35.34 15.35
N ARG A 103 7.94 36.30 16.22
CA ARG A 103 6.61 36.91 16.30
C ARG A 103 6.63 38.27 15.62
N VAL A 104 5.93 38.38 14.50
CA VAL A 104 5.72 39.65 13.79
C VAL A 104 4.56 40.39 14.43
N ILE A 105 4.75 41.67 14.74
CA ILE A 105 3.73 42.55 15.32
C ILE A 105 3.62 43.80 14.44
N PRO A 106 2.50 43.94 13.70
CA PRO A 106 2.17 45.18 13.00
C PRO A 106 1.96 46.33 13.99
N VAL A 107 2.61 47.47 13.78
CA VAL A 107 2.43 48.70 14.57
C VAL A 107 1.99 49.83 13.63
N LEU A 108 0.74 50.24 13.71
CA LEU A 108 0.17 51.30 12.86
C LEU A 108 0.70 52.65 13.33
N VAL A 109 1.70 53.20 12.64
CA VAL A 109 2.31 54.48 13.01
C VAL A 109 1.63 55.65 12.30
N ARG A 110 1.14 55.46 11.07
CA ARG A 110 0.32 56.44 10.32
C ARG A 110 -0.86 55.77 9.62
N GLU A 111 -1.93 56.54 9.39
CA GLU A 111 -3.09 56.07 8.65
C GLU A 111 -2.71 55.75 7.20
N CYS A 112 -3.01 54.53 6.75
CA CYS A 112 -2.83 54.08 5.37
C CYS A 112 -3.71 52.86 5.11
N ASP A 113 -3.94 52.53 3.84
CA ASP A 113 -4.57 51.27 3.46
C ASP A 113 -3.54 50.13 3.51
N TRP A 114 -3.71 49.24 4.49
CA TRP A 114 -2.89 48.04 4.66
C TRP A 114 -3.72 46.76 4.55
N GLU A 115 -4.99 46.88 4.12
CA GLU A 115 -5.82 45.72 3.80
C GLU A 115 -5.25 45.00 2.56
N GLY A 116 -5.15 43.67 2.61
CA GLY A 116 -4.54 42.88 1.53
C GLY A 116 -3.02 42.66 1.60
N THR A 117 -2.33 43.30 2.54
CA THR A 117 -0.90 43.05 2.81
C THR A 117 -0.66 41.67 3.46
N PRO A 118 0.55 41.05 3.37
CA PRO A 118 0.82 39.73 3.96
C PRO A 118 0.62 39.65 5.48
N PHE A 119 0.78 40.77 6.18
CA PHE A 119 0.60 40.91 7.64
C PHE A 119 -0.81 41.40 8.02
N SER A 120 -1.72 41.60 7.06
CA SER A 120 -3.07 42.11 7.32
C SER A 120 -3.92 41.21 8.22
N LYS A 121 -3.57 39.92 8.31
CA LYS A 121 -4.23 38.91 9.15
C LYS A 121 -3.73 38.88 10.61
N LEU A 122 -2.68 39.65 10.92
CA LEU A 122 -2.14 39.72 12.29
C LEU A 122 -2.86 40.83 13.06
N GLU A 123 -3.07 40.64 14.35
CA GLU A 123 -3.65 41.68 15.20
C GLU A 123 -2.64 42.84 15.35
N PRO A 124 -2.98 44.06 14.86
CA PRO A 124 -2.06 45.18 14.92
C PRO A 124 -2.08 45.87 16.30
N LEU A 125 -1.04 46.64 16.56
CA LEU A 125 -1.00 47.63 17.65
C LEU A 125 -1.05 49.05 17.06
N PRO A 126 -1.66 50.03 17.74
CA PRO A 126 -2.41 49.91 18.99
C PRO A 126 -3.67 49.03 18.86
N SER A 127 -4.10 48.45 19.98
CA SER A 127 -5.16 47.43 20.08
C SER A 127 -6.52 47.90 19.58
N ASN A 128 -6.74 49.22 19.52
CA ASN A 128 -7.94 49.85 18.98
C ASN A 128 -7.92 50.00 17.43
N ARG A 129 -6.85 49.52 16.78
CA ARG A 129 -6.61 49.58 15.32
C ARG A 129 -6.53 51.00 14.75
N LYS A 130 -6.29 52.01 15.58
CA LYS A 130 -6.07 53.39 15.13
C LYS A 130 -4.57 53.68 15.10
N ALA A 131 -4.09 54.32 14.05
CA ALA A 131 -2.70 54.70 13.94
C ALA A 131 -2.29 55.66 15.06
N ILE A 132 -1.04 55.56 15.50
CA ILE A 132 -0.46 56.47 16.52
C ILE A 132 -0.53 57.93 16.03
N GLY A 133 -0.21 58.14 14.75
CA GLY A 133 -0.39 59.39 14.03
C GLY A 133 0.65 60.47 14.36
N ARG A 134 0.79 60.84 15.63
CA ARG A 134 1.66 61.94 16.08
C ARG A 134 2.57 61.53 17.26
N PRO A 135 3.78 62.10 17.38
CA PRO A 135 4.72 61.79 18.47
C PRO A 135 4.26 62.16 19.89
N ASP A 136 3.26 63.03 20.04
CA ASP A 136 2.68 63.45 21.32
C ASP A 136 1.57 62.51 21.83
N ASN A 137 1.20 61.48 21.07
CA ASN A 137 0.15 60.52 21.42
C ASN A 137 0.66 59.43 22.39
N ASP A 138 1.04 59.83 23.61
CA ASP A 138 1.62 58.94 24.62
C ASP A 138 0.67 57.80 25.04
N GLU A 139 -0.65 57.99 24.93
CA GLU A 139 -1.64 56.92 25.20
C GLU A 139 -1.51 55.77 24.20
N ALA A 140 -1.43 56.07 22.91
CA ALA A 140 -1.27 55.06 21.87
C ALA A 140 0.08 54.33 22.01
N PHE A 141 1.18 55.05 22.24
CA PHE A 141 2.49 54.42 22.48
C PHE A 141 2.49 53.52 23.74
N THR A 142 1.79 53.93 24.80
CA THR A 142 1.65 53.12 26.02
C THR A 142 0.90 51.82 25.74
N ASP A 143 -0.15 51.86 24.91
CA ASP A 143 -0.87 50.66 24.49
C ASP A 143 0.04 49.73 23.67
N VAL A 144 0.81 50.27 22.71
CA VAL A 144 1.80 49.48 21.96
C VAL A 144 2.81 48.81 22.89
N ALA A 145 3.38 49.54 23.85
CA ALA A 145 4.35 49.00 24.81
C ALA A 145 3.74 47.89 25.68
N LYS A 146 2.48 48.04 26.13
CA LYS A 146 1.75 47.00 26.86
C LYS A 146 1.47 45.76 26.01
N GLY A 147 1.10 45.96 24.74
CA GLY A 147 0.89 44.88 23.77
C GLY A 147 2.17 44.08 23.54
N ILE A 148 3.30 44.74 23.33
CA ILE A 148 4.62 44.11 23.19
C ILE A 148 5.00 43.36 24.48
N ARG A 149 4.82 43.98 25.66
CA ARG A 149 5.06 43.32 26.96
C ARG A 149 4.28 42.02 27.10
N LYS A 150 3.00 42.03 26.70
CA LYS A 150 2.14 40.84 26.73
C LYS A 150 2.66 39.77 25.77
N ALA A 151 2.98 40.14 24.53
CA ALA A 151 3.52 39.22 23.53
C ALA A 151 4.82 38.55 23.99
N VAL A 152 5.75 39.35 24.55
CA VAL A 152 7.01 38.86 25.13
C VAL A 152 6.76 37.92 26.31
N LYS A 153 5.85 38.27 27.22
CA LYS A 153 5.51 37.41 28.36
C LYS A 153 4.95 36.06 27.94
N GLU A 154 4.09 36.01 26.91
CA GLU A 154 3.56 34.75 26.36
C GLU A 154 4.68 33.87 25.76
N MET A 155 5.65 34.48 25.07
CA MET A 155 6.80 33.75 24.52
C MET A 155 7.71 33.20 25.62
N THR A 156 7.92 33.95 26.71
CA THR A 156 8.72 33.49 27.85
C THR A 156 8.00 32.42 28.68
N PHE A 157 6.68 32.56 28.92
CA PHE A 157 5.88 31.54 29.62
C PHE A 157 5.79 30.22 28.83
N GLY A 158 5.62 30.28 27.50
CA GLY A 158 5.66 29.09 26.64
C GLY A 158 7.03 28.39 26.66
N GLN A 159 8.12 29.15 26.78
CA GLN A 159 9.46 28.60 26.97
C GLN A 159 9.68 28.00 28.36
N GLN A 160 9.08 28.55 29.41
CA GLN A 160 9.18 28.02 30.76
C GLN A 160 8.36 26.73 30.92
N GLN A 161 7.13 26.68 30.40
CA GLN A 161 6.36 25.44 30.30
C GLN A 161 7.01 24.39 29.40
N SER A 162 7.63 24.78 28.28
CA SER A 162 8.38 23.87 27.42
C SER A 162 9.66 23.38 28.10
N LYS A 163 10.42 24.24 28.78
CA LYS A 163 11.62 23.86 29.56
C LYS A 163 11.26 22.98 30.76
N ASP A 164 10.17 23.26 31.46
CA ASP A 164 9.66 22.43 32.58
C ASP A 164 9.08 21.11 32.07
N THR A 165 8.41 21.09 30.91
CA THR A 165 7.94 19.85 30.27
C THR A 165 9.10 19.04 29.72
N ILE A 166 10.15 19.67 29.18
CA ILE A 166 11.39 19.03 28.73
C ILE A 166 12.23 18.61 29.94
N GLN A 167 12.21 19.29 31.08
CA GLN A 167 12.87 18.85 32.32
C GLN A 167 12.08 17.76 33.05
N LEU A 168 10.75 17.78 33.05
CA LEU A 168 9.92 16.68 33.53
C LEU A 168 10.05 15.46 32.60
N ALA A 169 10.10 15.70 31.28
CA ALA A 169 10.35 14.65 30.29
C ALA A 169 11.78 14.14 30.42
N LYS A 170 12.81 14.97 30.55
CA LYS A 170 14.19 14.53 30.82
C LYS A 170 14.31 13.84 32.17
N GLY A 171 13.64 14.31 33.23
CA GLY A 171 13.62 13.65 34.55
C GLY A 171 12.88 12.31 34.56
N ARG A 172 11.89 12.12 33.67
CA ARG A 172 11.23 10.83 33.42
C ARG A 172 11.98 9.95 32.40
N LEU A 173 12.65 10.53 31.41
CA LEU A 173 13.40 9.86 30.35
C LEU A 173 14.81 9.44 30.80
N LEU A 174 15.47 10.18 31.69
CA LEU A 174 16.73 9.80 32.35
C LEU A 174 16.52 8.73 33.44
N LYS A 175 15.26 8.42 33.78
CA LYS A 175 14.89 7.21 34.55
C LYS A 175 14.40 6.06 33.66
N ILE A 176 14.53 6.17 32.33
CA ILE A 176 14.62 4.99 31.47
C ILE A 176 16.08 4.57 31.52
N PRO A 177 16.41 3.33 31.91
CA PRO A 177 17.79 2.91 32.04
C PRO A 177 18.43 2.85 30.65
N TRP A 178 19.07 3.95 30.22
CA TRP A 178 19.92 4.00 29.01
C TRP A 178 21.03 2.94 29.04
N ILE A 179 21.36 2.44 30.23
CA ILE A 179 22.30 1.35 30.49
C ILE A 179 21.88 0.01 29.86
N ASN A 180 20.62 -0.18 29.45
CA ASN A 180 20.16 -1.43 28.81
C ASN A 180 19.75 -1.31 27.34
N LEU A 181 19.82 -0.12 26.72
CA LEU A 181 19.38 0.03 25.32
C LEU A 181 20.31 -0.70 24.33
N ARG A 182 21.63 -0.62 24.54
CA ARG A 182 22.61 -1.37 23.74
C ARG A 182 22.36 -2.88 23.82
N ASN A 183 22.15 -3.39 25.03
CA ASN A 183 21.92 -4.82 25.26
C ASN A 183 20.58 -5.27 24.65
N LEU A 184 19.55 -4.44 24.74
CA LEU A 184 18.27 -4.68 24.09
C LEU A 184 18.41 -4.71 22.56
N LEU A 185 19.10 -3.74 21.95
CA LEU A 185 19.36 -3.70 20.51
C LEU A 185 20.14 -4.94 20.04
N LEU A 186 21.19 -5.34 20.77
CA LEU A 186 21.97 -6.54 20.45
C LEU A 186 21.14 -7.81 20.54
N ARG A 187 20.31 -7.95 21.59
CA ARG A 187 19.40 -9.10 21.76
C ARG A 187 18.36 -9.16 20.65
N SER A 188 17.75 -8.02 20.32
CA SER A 188 16.78 -7.91 19.24
C SER A 188 17.41 -8.25 17.89
N MET A 189 18.59 -7.70 17.60
CA MET A 189 19.31 -7.98 16.36
C MET A 189 19.69 -9.48 16.26
N GLY A 190 20.18 -10.08 17.34
CA GLY A 190 20.52 -11.51 17.36
C GLY A 190 19.31 -12.40 17.09
N ILE A 191 18.16 -12.10 17.70
CA ILE A 191 16.91 -12.85 17.47
C ILE A 191 16.35 -12.62 16.08
N THR A 192 16.42 -11.39 15.56
CA THR A 192 16.04 -11.09 14.18
C THR A 192 16.90 -11.87 13.19
N VAL A 193 18.23 -11.87 13.35
CA VAL A 193 19.14 -12.63 12.48
C VAL A 193 18.80 -14.13 12.54
N LEU A 194 18.61 -14.69 13.73
CA LEU A 194 18.22 -16.09 13.88
C LEU A 194 16.92 -16.41 13.13
N VAL A 195 15.89 -15.59 13.29
CA VAL A 195 14.59 -15.81 12.62
C VAL A 195 14.69 -15.64 11.11
N VAL A 196 15.45 -14.66 10.63
CA VAL A 196 15.69 -14.48 9.18
C VAL A 196 16.44 -15.69 8.61
N VAL A 197 17.42 -16.24 9.33
CA VAL A 197 18.12 -17.47 8.91
C VAL A 197 17.17 -18.68 8.90
N MET A 198 16.36 -18.88 9.94
CA MET A 198 15.36 -19.96 9.95
C MET A 198 14.40 -19.87 8.76
N ARG A 199 14.03 -18.64 8.39
CA ARG A 199 13.17 -18.37 7.25
C ARG A 199 13.84 -18.67 5.91
N TRP A 200 15.12 -18.32 5.76
CA TRP A 200 15.90 -18.63 4.56
C TRP A 200 16.11 -20.14 4.38
N LEU A 201 16.15 -20.89 5.48
CA LEU A 201 16.15 -22.36 5.50
C LEU A 201 14.74 -22.97 5.33
N ALA A 202 13.74 -22.18 4.95
CA ALA A 202 12.33 -22.60 4.77
C ALA A 202 11.64 -23.21 6.01
N ILE A 203 12.25 -23.15 7.21
CA ILE A 203 11.70 -23.75 8.44
C ILE A 203 10.32 -23.15 8.80
N LEU A 204 10.10 -21.87 8.47
CA LEU A 204 8.87 -21.15 8.79
C LEU A 204 7.80 -21.25 7.70
N GLN A 205 8.12 -21.83 6.53
CA GLN A 205 7.27 -21.80 5.33
C GLN A 205 5.85 -22.30 5.57
N ALA A 206 5.69 -23.50 6.12
CA ALA A 206 4.37 -24.09 6.36
C ALA A 206 3.48 -23.19 7.24
N SER A 207 4.07 -22.54 8.25
CA SER A 207 3.34 -21.64 9.13
C SER A 207 2.99 -20.31 8.45
N GLU A 208 3.88 -19.75 7.63
CA GLU A 208 3.61 -18.51 6.90
C GLU A 208 2.52 -18.70 5.85
N LEU A 209 2.56 -19.81 5.10
CA LEU A 209 1.52 -20.19 4.13
C LEU A 209 0.17 -20.46 4.81
N TYR A 210 0.16 -21.09 5.98
CA TYR A 210 -1.07 -21.27 6.77
C TYR A 210 -1.74 -19.93 7.10
N PHE A 211 -0.96 -18.94 7.55
CA PHE A 211 -1.50 -17.61 7.84
C PHE A 211 -1.87 -16.83 6.58
N PHE A 212 -1.14 -16.99 5.48
CA PHE A 212 -1.55 -16.47 4.16
C PHE A 212 -2.95 -16.99 3.79
N ASP A 213 -3.17 -18.30 3.90
CA ASP A 213 -4.45 -18.90 3.54
C ASP A 213 -5.58 -18.46 4.47
N GLN A 214 -5.30 -18.31 5.77
CA GLN A 214 -6.25 -17.71 6.71
C GLN A 214 -6.66 -16.31 6.24
N MET A 215 -5.71 -15.44 5.93
CA MET A 215 -5.99 -14.06 5.49
C MET A 215 -6.76 -14.04 4.16
N MET A 216 -6.44 -14.95 3.24
CA MET A 216 -7.18 -15.16 1.98
C MET A 216 -8.65 -15.51 2.24
N ARG A 217 -8.92 -16.41 3.19
CA ARG A 217 -10.29 -16.80 3.57
C ARG A 217 -11.09 -15.69 4.26
N MET A 218 -10.40 -14.70 4.83
CA MET A 218 -11.00 -13.53 5.47
C MET A 218 -11.25 -12.36 4.50
N GLN A 219 -11.07 -12.58 3.20
CA GLN A 219 -11.37 -11.56 2.21
C GLN A 219 -12.85 -11.16 2.21
N PRO A 220 -13.15 -9.88 1.91
CA PRO A 220 -14.52 -9.43 1.78
C PRO A 220 -15.21 -10.14 0.61
N ILE A 221 -16.52 -10.36 0.76
CA ILE A 221 -17.35 -10.90 -0.30
C ILE A 221 -17.50 -9.85 -1.41
N GLU A 222 -17.35 -10.29 -2.66
CA GLU A 222 -17.46 -9.49 -3.88
C GLU A 222 -18.59 -10.04 -4.77
N GLU A 223 -19.11 -9.21 -5.68
CA GLU A 223 -20.08 -9.67 -6.70
C GLU A 223 -19.42 -10.60 -7.72
N GLN A 224 -20.23 -11.45 -8.37
CA GLN A 224 -19.75 -12.32 -9.43
C GLN A 224 -19.24 -11.50 -10.64
N ASP A 225 -18.26 -12.04 -11.37
CA ASP A 225 -17.73 -11.41 -12.57
C ASP A 225 -18.65 -11.67 -13.77
N ASN A 226 -19.53 -10.70 -14.03
CA ASN A 226 -20.47 -10.76 -15.14
C ASN A 226 -19.83 -10.73 -16.54
N ARG A 227 -18.51 -10.53 -16.66
CA ARG A 227 -17.79 -10.68 -17.94
C ARG A 227 -17.54 -12.15 -18.27
N LEU A 228 -17.74 -13.06 -17.32
CA LEU A 228 -17.53 -14.48 -17.49
C LEU A 228 -18.87 -15.22 -17.47
N LEU A 229 -18.89 -16.38 -18.12
CA LEU A 229 -19.93 -17.40 -17.97
C LEU A 229 -19.23 -18.76 -18.03
N VAL A 230 -19.46 -19.60 -17.03
CA VAL A 230 -18.89 -20.96 -16.99
C VAL A 230 -19.98 -21.97 -17.36
N ILE A 231 -19.73 -22.73 -18.41
CA ILE A 231 -20.52 -23.89 -18.83
C ILE A 231 -19.86 -25.12 -18.23
N GLU A 232 -20.59 -25.75 -17.32
CA GLU A 232 -20.15 -26.89 -16.54
C GLU A 232 -20.49 -28.19 -17.21
N ILE A 233 -19.45 -28.97 -17.49
CA ILE A 233 -19.57 -30.35 -17.91
C ILE A 233 -19.58 -31.21 -16.66
N THR A 234 -20.73 -31.84 -16.39
CA THR A 234 -20.87 -32.79 -15.28
C THR A 234 -20.40 -34.18 -15.69
N LYS A 235 -20.14 -35.04 -14.71
CA LYS A 235 -19.84 -36.45 -14.98
C LYS A 235 -20.98 -37.14 -15.73
N LYS A 236 -22.23 -36.81 -15.40
CA LYS A 236 -23.41 -37.33 -16.11
C LYS A 236 -23.38 -36.94 -17.59
N ASP A 237 -22.94 -35.74 -17.91
CA ASP A 237 -22.82 -35.30 -19.31
C ASP A 237 -21.80 -36.17 -20.04
N ILE A 238 -20.64 -36.47 -19.45
CA ILE A 238 -19.63 -37.38 -20.05
C ILE A 238 -20.13 -38.83 -20.12
N ASP A 239 -20.70 -39.35 -19.04
CA ASP A 239 -21.11 -40.75 -18.90
C ASP A 239 -22.33 -41.12 -19.76
N SER A 240 -23.18 -40.15 -20.09
CA SER A 240 -24.38 -40.37 -20.91
C SER A 240 -24.13 -40.33 -22.42
N GLN A 241 -22.90 -40.00 -22.85
CA GLN A 241 -22.55 -39.94 -24.26
C GLN A 241 -22.18 -41.33 -24.82
N ASP A 242 -22.71 -41.63 -26.02
CA ASP A 242 -22.40 -42.82 -26.79
C ASP A 242 -21.12 -42.62 -27.63
N GLY A 243 -20.21 -43.61 -27.66
CA GLY A 243 -19.00 -43.57 -28.49
C GLY A 243 -17.68 -43.87 -27.76
N THR A 244 -16.55 -43.74 -28.46
CA THR A 244 -15.20 -43.95 -27.91
C THR A 244 -14.85 -42.76 -27.01
N ARG A 245 -14.81 -43.00 -25.69
CA ARG A 245 -14.53 -41.96 -24.70
C ARG A 245 -13.02 -41.77 -24.60
N GLN A 246 -12.55 -40.57 -24.95
CA GLN A 246 -11.14 -40.16 -24.85
C GLN A 246 -10.99 -39.05 -23.79
N GLY A 247 -11.72 -39.15 -22.67
CA GLY A 247 -11.65 -38.18 -21.57
C GLY A 247 -12.25 -36.79 -21.87
N SER A 248 -13.05 -36.66 -22.93
CA SER A 248 -13.64 -35.39 -23.41
C SER A 248 -15.10 -35.57 -23.85
N LEU A 249 -15.81 -34.46 -24.12
CA LEU A 249 -17.08 -34.42 -24.85
C LEU A 249 -16.91 -35.01 -26.26
N THR A 250 -17.99 -35.63 -26.77
CA THR A 250 -18.10 -36.06 -28.16
C THR A 250 -18.17 -34.87 -29.10
N ASP A 251 -17.79 -35.11 -30.35
CA ASP A 251 -17.79 -34.12 -31.42
C ASP A 251 -19.19 -33.52 -31.62
N GLU A 252 -20.23 -34.35 -31.54
CA GLU A 252 -21.61 -33.92 -31.69
C GLU A 252 -22.05 -32.97 -30.55
N THR A 253 -21.76 -33.34 -29.30
CA THR A 253 -22.11 -32.52 -28.14
C THR A 253 -21.38 -31.17 -28.18
N LEU A 254 -20.07 -31.18 -28.44
CA LEU A 254 -19.28 -29.96 -28.53
C LEU A 254 -19.74 -29.08 -29.70
N LEU A 255 -20.03 -29.67 -30.86
CA LEU A 255 -20.56 -28.96 -32.02
C LEU A 255 -21.91 -28.30 -31.70
N ASN A 256 -22.81 -29.00 -31.01
CA ASN A 256 -24.12 -28.47 -30.63
C ASN A 256 -24.00 -27.30 -29.64
N ILE A 257 -23.12 -27.40 -28.64
CA ILE A 257 -22.82 -26.29 -27.73
C ILE A 257 -22.33 -25.08 -28.53
N LEU A 258 -21.30 -25.25 -29.36
CA LEU A 258 -20.72 -24.16 -30.13
C LEU A 258 -21.71 -23.55 -31.13
N LYS A 259 -22.52 -24.37 -31.83
CA LYS A 259 -23.59 -23.89 -32.71
C LYS A 259 -24.62 -23.07 -31.93
N THR A 260 -25.00 -23.46 -30.71
CA THR A 260 -25.89 -22.66 -29.87
C THR A 260 -25.27 -21.33 -29.47
N LEU A 261 -24.02 -21.32 -28.99
CA LEU A 261 -23.32 -20.09 -28.58
C LEU A 261 -23.11 -19.10 -29.74
N LEU A 262 -23.00 -19.63 -30.97
CA LEU A 262 -22.76 -18.83 -32.17
C LEU A 262 -24.03 -18.52 -32.97
N LYS A 263 -25.19 -19.06 -32.57
CA LYS A 263 -26.46 -19.00 -33.32
C LYS A 263 -26.94 -17.57 -33.61
N ASN A 264 -26.75 -16.65 -32.67
CA ASN A 264 -27.22 -15.25 -32.79
C ASN A 264 -26.05 -14.26 -32.82
N PRO A 265 -25.68 -13.72 -34.00
CA PRO A 265 -24.56 -12.77 -34.14
C PRO A 265 -24.62 -11.53 -33.23
N GLN A 266 -25.82 -11.05 -32.87
CA GLN A 266 -25.97 -9.87 -32.00
C GLN A 266 -25.72 -10.18 -30.51
N ASN A 267 -25.73 -11.46 -30.14
CA ASN A 267 -25.53 -11.95 -28.78
C ASN A 267 -24.42 -13.01 -28.74
N GLN A 268 -23.38 -12.90 -29.57
CA GLN A 268 -22.23 -13.79 -29.53
C GLN A 268 -21.26 -13.40 -28.40
N PRO A 269 -20.58 -14.37 -27.78
CA PRO A 269 -19.48 -14.10 -26.86
C PRO A 269 -18.29 -13.47 -27.58
N ARG A 270 -17.47 -12.72 -26.84
CA ARG A 270 -16.19 -12.20 -27.37
C ARG A 270 -15.16 -13.30 -27.53
N VAL A 271 -15.18 -14.27 -26.63
CA VAL A 271 -14.22 -15.38 -26.58
C VAL A 271 -14.92 -16.62 -26.03
N ILE A 272 -14.65 -17.78 -26.63
CA ILE A 272 -15.05 -19.10 -26.15
C ILE A 272 -13.77 -19.86 -25.83
N GLY A 273 -13.56 -20.16 -24.55
CA GLY A 273 -12.46 -21.00 -24.08
C GLY A 273 -12.96 -22.42 -23.82
N ILE A 274 -12.43 -23.39 -24.56
CA ILE A 274 -12.65 -24.81 -24.32
C ILE A 274 -11.61 -25.27 -23.30
N ASP A 275 -12.02 -25.33 -22.04
CA ASP A 275 -11.23 -25.82 -20.92
C ASP A 275 -11.41 -27.34 -20.77
N LEU A 276 -10.99 -28.05 -21.82
CA LEU A 276 -11.13 -29.50 -21.93
C LEU A 276 -9.98 -30.06 -22.76
N TYR A 277 -9.30 -31.07 -22.22
CA TYR A 277 -8.23 -31.76 -22.93
C TYR A 277 -8.79 -32.57 -24.10
N ARG A 278 -8.21 -32.37 -25.28
CA ARG A 278 -8.62 -33.04 -26.50
C ARG A 278 -7.43 -33.10 -27.47
N ASP A 279 -6.66 -34.16 -27.37
CA ASP A 279 -5.41 -34.41 -28.12
C ASP A 279 -5.63 -35.18 -29.44
N PHE A 280 -6.88 -35.26 -29.90
CA PHE A 280 -7.31 -36.06 -31.04
C PHE A 280 -8.11 -35.24 -32.05
N GLU A 281 -7.96 -35.63 -33.32
CA GLU A 281 -8.65 -35.01 -34.44
C GLU A 281 -10.15 -35.34 -34.43
N THR A 282 -10.97 -34.37 -34.79
CA THR A 282 -12.42 -34.57 -34.93
C THR A 282 -12.76 -35.46 -36.13
N LYS A 283 -13.71 -36.37 -35.93
CA LYS A 283 -14.29 -37.19 -37.00
C LYS A 283 -15.44 -36.47 -37.72
N THR A 284 -15.90 -35.34 -37.19
CA THR A 284 -17.03 -34.58 -37.70
C THR A 284 -16.53 -33.36 -38.50
N PRO A 285 -16.71 -33.34 -39.84
CA PRO A 285 -16.19 -32.26 -40.70
C PRO A 285 -16.71 -30.86 -40.32
N ASP A 286 -17.97 -30.78 -39.87
CA ASP A 286 -18.56 -29.52 -39.39
C ASP A 286 -17.80 -28.95 -38.19
N LEU A 287 -17.39 -29.80 -37.25
CA LEU A 287 -16.65 -29.38 -36.07
C LEU A 287 -15.22 -28.98 -36.43
N SER A 288 -14.54 -29.77 -37.28
CA SER A 288 -13.21 -29.42 -37.82
C SER A 288 -13.25 -28.04 -38.46
N SER A 289 -14.16 -27.81 -39.40
CA SER A 289 -14.27 -26.53 -40.08
C SER A 289 -14.63 -25.38 -39.14
N LEU A 290 -15.37 -25.65 -38.06
CA LEU A 290 -15.72 -24.63 -37.08
C LEU A 290 -14.52 -24.24 -36.21
N LEU A 291 -13.76 -25.23 -35.72
CA LEU A 291 -12.55 -25.03 -34.92
C LEU A 291 -11.48 -24.31 -35.74
N GLU A 292 -11.27 -24.69 -36.99
CA GLU A 292 -10.27 -24.08 -37.88
C GLU A 292 -10.59 -22.62 -38.20
N LYS A 293 -11.84 -22.32 -38.57
CA LYS A 293 -12.19 -21.03 -39.18
C LYS A 293 -12.69 -19.98 -38.20
N ASN A 294 -13.23 -20.38 -37.04
CA ASN A 294 -13.87 -19.41 -36.14
C ASN A 294 -12.85 -18.77 -35.17
N PRO A 295 -12.59 -17.45 -35.25
CA PRO A 295 -11.56 -16.79 -34.46
C PRO A 295 -11.94 -16.60 -32.98
N LEU A 296 -13.16 -16.97 -32.57
CA LEU A 296 -13.65 -16.82 -31.19
C LEU A 296 -13.32 -18.04 -30.34
N ILE A 297 -12.93 -19.17 -30.94
CA ILE A 297 -12.72 -20.43 -30.24
C ILE A 297 -11.25 -20.63 -29.91
N PHE A 298 -10.99 -20.86 -28.63
CA PHE A 298 -9.68 -21.10 -28.04
C PHE A 298 -9.69 -22.44 -27.30
N GLY A 299 -8.54 -23.09 -27.24
CA GLY A 299 -8.36 -24.35 -26.54
C GLY A 299 -7.11 -24.32 -25.67
N LEU A 300 -6.90 -25.42 -24.96
CA LEU A 300 -5.77 -25.57 -24.06
C LEU A 300 -4.89 -26.77 -24.39
N CYS A 301 -3.76 -26.85 -23.72
CA CYS A 301 -2.91 -28.03 -23.59
C CYS A 301 -2.35 -28.08 -22.17
N ASN A 302 -1.83 -29.23 -21.75
CA ASN A 302 -1.04 -29.34 -20.52
C ASN A 302 0.42 -29.57 -20.90
N ALA A 303 1.32 -28.72 -20.42
CA ALA A 303 2.72 -28.76 -20.83
C ALA A 303 3.48 -29.94 -20.23
N GLY A 304 2.98 -30.52 -19.13
CA GLY A 304 3.67 -31.57 -18.40
C GLY A 304 4.71 -31.01 -17.43
N ASP A 305 5.00 -31.81 -16.41
CA ASP A 305 6.01 -31.52 -15.40
C ASP A 305 6.58 -32.84 -14.86
N ASP A 306 7.83 -33.12 -15.24
CA ASP A 306 8.56 -34.32 -14.84
C ASP A 306 8.74 -34.43 -13.32
N SER A 307 8.80 -33.29 -12.61
CA SER A 307 9.01 -33.25 -11.16
C SER A 307 7.85 -33.89 -10.39
N VAL A 308 6.64 -33.83 -10.96
CA VAL A 308 5.42 -34.45 -10.43
C VAL A 308 4.93 -35.63 -11.26
N LYS A 309 5.75 -36.14 -12.20
CA LYS A 309 5.42 -37.24 -13.11
C LYS A 309 4.13 -36.98 -13.92
N ASN A 310 4.00 -35.77 -14.44
CA ASN A 310 2.93 -35.38 -15.33
C ASN A 310 3.46 -35.35 -16.77
N ASP A 311 3.01 -36.29 -17.61
CA ASP A 311 3.47 -36.40 -19.02
C ASP A 311 2.87 -35.31 -19.95
N GLY A 312 1.93 -34.52 -19.45
CA GLY A 312 1.24 -33.49 -20.23
C GLY A 312 0.19 -34.02 -21.19
N VAL A 313 -0.51 -33.11 -21.87
CA VAL A 313 -1.56 -33.42 -22.85
C VAL A 313 -1.50 -32.45 -24.03
N ALA A 314 -1.51 -32.97 -25.25
CA ALA A 314 -1.44 -32.17 -26.46
C ALA A 314 -2.72 -31.34 -26.70
N PRO A 315 -2.62 -30.19 -27.41
CA PRO A 315 -3.77 -29.34 -27.69
C PRO A 315 -4.72 -29.95 -28.72
N ILE A 316 -5.89 -29.31 -28.87
CA ILE A 316 -6.82 -29.49 -29.98
C ILE A 316 -6.07 -29.33 -31.32
N PRO A 317 -5.95 -30.39 -32.15
CA PRO A 317 -5.15 -30.38 -33.37
C PRO A 317 -5.49 -29.29 -34.38
N GLU A 318 -6.77 -28.91 -34.47
CA GLU A 318 -7.31 -27.98 -35.46
C GLU A 318 -7.06 -26.50 -35.11
N LEU A 319 -6.54 -26.20 -33.91
CA LEU A 319 -6.30 -24.84 -33.45
C LEU A 319 -4.84 -24.39 -33.68
N PRO A 320 -4.59 -23.19 -34.22
CA PRO A 320 -3.26 -22.61 -34.31
C PRO A 320 -2.74 -22.15 -32.94
N SER A 321 -1.43 -21.99 -32.80
CA SER A 321 -0.78 -21.60 -31.54
C SER A 321 -1.32 -20.29 -30.95
N THR A 322 -1.75 -19.34 -31.79
CA THR A 322 -2.34 -18.07 -31.36
C THR A 322 -3.70 -18.20 -30.68
N ARG A 323 -4.36 -19.36 -30.83
CA ARG A 323 -5.66 -19.68 -30.20
C ARG A 323 -5.53 -20.78 -29.14
N LEU A 324 -4.31 -21.07 -28.73
CA LEU A 324 -3.99 -22.04 -27.70
C LEU A 324 -3.28 -21.36 -26.52
N GLY A 325 -3.46 -21.93 -25.33
CA GLY A 325 -2.72 -21.59 -24.12
C GLY A 325 -2.54 -22.80 -23.21
N PHE A 326 -1.49 -22.85 -22.40
CA PHE A 326 -1.29 -23.96 -21.48
C PHE A 326 -2.19 -23.80 -20.23
N SER A 327 -2.65 -24.91 -19.65
CA SER A 327 -3.56 -24.92 -18.49
C SER A 327 -2.88 -25.26 -17.16
N ASP A 328 -1.57 -25.46 -17.17
CA ASP A 328 -0.77 -25.86 -16.02
C ASP A 328 -0.98 -24.95 -14.80
N PHE A 329 -1.15 -25.61 -13.67
CA PHE A 329 -1.28 -24.97 -12.37
C PHE A 329 0.02 -25.11 -11.59
N LEU A 330 0.46 -24.00 -10.99
CA LEU A 330 1.62 -24.00 -10.13
C LEU A 330 1.20 -24.18 -8.67
N ALA A 331 1.28 -25.41 -8.20
CA ALA A 331 1.07 -25.74 -6.80
C ALA A 331 2.34 -25.45 -5.97
N ASP A 332 2.16 -24.98 -4.74
CA ASP A 332 3.25 -24.91 -3.77
C ASP A 332 3.56 -26.31 -3.21
N SER A 333 4.57 -26.44 -2.35
CA SER A 333 5.02 -27.72 -1.77
C SER A 333 3.94 -28.49 -1.00
N ASP A 334 2.85 -27.83 -0.62
CA ASP A 334 1.68 -28.41 0.05
C ASP A 334 0.51 -28.73 -0.90
N GLY A 335 0.73 -28.61 -2.23
CA GLY A 335 -0.25 -28.90 -3.26
C GLY A 335 -1.28 -27.78 -3.50
N ILE A 336 -1.18 -26.65 -2.78
CA ILE A 336 -2.15 -25.55 -2.88
C ILE A 336 -1.72 -24.54 -3.93
N ILE A 337 -2.65 -24.12 -4.79
CA ILE A 337 -2.41 -23.09 -5.80
C ILE A 337 -2.61 -21.70 -5.19
N ARG A 338 -1.51 -20.97 -5.01
CA ARG A 338 -1.51 -19.56 -4.56
C ARG A 338 -1.05 -18.59 -5.64
N ARG A 339 -0.61 -19.11 -6.78
CA ARG A 339 0.06 -18.38 -7.86
C ARG A 339 -0.61 -18.67 -9.19
N GLN A 340 -0.52 -17.70 -10.08
CA GLN A 340 -1.00 -17.77 -11.45
C GLN A 340 0.18 -17.57 -12.39
N LEU A 341 0.35 -18.50 -13.32
CA LEU A 341 1.24 -18.36 -14.46
C LEU A 341 0.58 -17.49 -15.53
N LEU A 342 1.36 -16.61 -16.17
CA LEU A 342 0.96 -15.80 -17.32
C LEU A 342 1.65 -16.30 -18.59
N SER A 343 2.93 -16.67 -18.45
CA SER A 343 3.76 -17.27 -19.49
C SER A 343 4.74 -18.24 -18.83
N MET A 344 5.32 -19.16 -19.60
CA MET A 344 6.42 -20.02 -19.13
C MET A 344 7.28 -20.51 -20.28
N GLU A 345 8.53 -20.85 -19.98
CA GLU A 345 9.37 -21.59 -20.91
C GLU A 345 8.91 -23.05 -20.94
N ILE A 346 8.63 -23.57 -22.14
CA ILE A 346 8.04 -24.90 -22.29
C ILE A 346 9.13 -25.98 -22.21
N PRO A 347 8.96 -27.01 -21.35
CA PRO A 347 9.93 -28.10 -21.23
C PRO A 347 10.20 -28.81 -22.56
N LYS A 348 11.44 -29.26 -22.75
CA LYS A 348 11.81 -30.03 -23.94
C LYS A 348 11.05 -31.36 -23.95
N GLY A 349 10.34 -31.62 -25.04
CA GLY A 349 9.50 -32.83 -25.17
C GLY A 349 8.06 -32.65 -24.69
N SER A 350 7.69 -31.44 -24.24
CA SER A 350 6.30 -31.12 -23.89
C SER A 350 5.35 -31.39 -25.06
N PRO A 351 4.15 -31.95 -24.79
CA PRO A 351 3.12 -32.14 -25.81
C PRO A 351 2.38 -30.84 -26.16
N CYS A 352 2.64 -29.72 -25.47
CA CYS A 352 2.09 -28.39 -25.78
C CYS A 352 2.72 -27.78 -27.05
N LEU A 353 2.48 -28.42 -28.21
CA LEU A 353 2.91 -28.01 -29.54
C LEU A 353 1.71 -27.96 -30.49
N SER A 354 1.50 -26.85 -31.20
CA SER A 354 0.43 -26.76 -32.19
C SER A 354 0.80 -27.54 -33.45
N LYS A 355 -0.10 -28.41 -33.93
CA LYS A 355 0.06 -29.15 -35.19
C LYS A 355 -0.11 -28.25 -36.43
N VAL A 356 -0.81 -27.12 -36.30
CA VAL A 356 -1.12 -26.23 -37.43
C VAL A 356 0.10 -25.42 -37.86
N ASP A 357 0.88 -24.91 -36.92
CA ASP A 357 2.01 -24.00 -37.19
C ASP A 357 3.34 -24.46 -36.58
N GLY A 358 3.36 -25.57 -35.82
CA GLY A 358 4.59 -26.14 -35.26
C GLY A 358 5.21 -25.30 -34.15
N LYS A 359 4.44 -24.42 -33.49
CA LYS A 359 4.92 -23.58 -32.38
C LYS A 359 4.52 -24.11 -31.02
N PHE A 360 5.44 -24.00 -30.07
CA PHE A 360 5.16 -24.28 -28.66
C PHE A 360 4.22 -23.23 -28.07
N ILE A 361 3.38 -23.65 -27.14
CA ILE A 361 2.42 -22.79 -26.47
C ILE A 361 3.00 -22.33 -25.13
N ASP A 362 3.56 -21.13 -25.11
CA ASP A 362 4.29 -20.52 -23.98
C ASP A 362 3.45 -19.58 -23.10
N THR A 363 2.16 -19.44 -23.41
CA THR A 363 1.26 -18.48 -22.77
C THR A 363 0.14 -19.22 -22.05
N ALA A 364 -0.18 -18.81 -20.82
CA ALA A 364 -1.25 -19.44 -20.05
C ALA A 364 -2.61 -19.24 -20.72
N PHE A 365 -3.46 -20.26 -20.69
CA PHE A 365 -4.80 -20.28 -21.28
C PHE A 365 -5.64 -19.09 -20.83
N GLY A 366 -5.77 -18.88 -19.52
CA GLY A 366 -6.51 -17.73 -18.99
C GLY A 366 -5.94 -16.37 -19.44
N PHE A 367 -4.62 -16.25 -19.59
CA PHE A 367 -3.98 -15.03 -20.09
C PHE A 367 -4.26 -14.81 -21.58
N ARG A 368 -4.23 -15.87 -22.40
CA ARG A 368 -4.59 -15.83 -23.82
C ARG A 368 -6.04 -15.39 -24.04
N LEU A 369 -6.98 -15.90 -23.25
CA LEU A 369 -8.38 -15.48 -23.32
C LEU A 369 -8.55 -14.02 -22.94
N ALA A 370 -7.85 -13.56 -21.91
CA ALA A 370 -7.88 -12.17 -21.48
C ALA A 370 -7.28 -11.21 -22.52
N GLN A 371 -6.16 -11.58 -23.15
CA GLN A 371 -5.57 -10.86 -24.29
C GLN A 371 -6.60 -10.64 -25.41
N ARG A 372 -7.29 -11.73 -25.80
CA ARG A 372 -8.31 -11.66 -26.84
C ARG A 372 -9.49 -10.78 -26.43
N TYR A 373 -9.96 -10.90 -25.19
CA TYR A 373 -11.11 -10.15 -24.68
C TYR A 373 -10.85 -8.64 -24.65
N LEU A 374 -9.66 -8.26 -24.13
CA LEU A 374 -9.21 -6.88 -24.01
C LEU A 374 -8.68 -6.31 -25.33
N ASN A 375 -8.43 -7.18 -26.32
CA ASN A 375 -7.77 -6.84 -27.58
C ASN A 375 -6.41 -6.16 -27.37
N GLN A 376 -5.59 -6.74 -26.47
CA GLN A 376 -4.26 -6.25 -26.09
C GLN A 376 -3.24 -7.38 -26.19
N SER A 377 -2.00 -7.05 -26.59
CA SER A 377 -0.91 -8.02 -26.70
C SER A 377 -0.30 -8.37 -25.34
N ALA A 378 0.59 -9.37 -25.29
CA ALA A 378 1.36 -9.69 -24.09
C ALA A 378 2.19 -8.48 -23.63
N ASP A 379 2.87 -7.83 -24.56
CA ASP A 379 3.75 -6.69 -24.32
C ASP A 379 2.99 -5.48 -23.73
N ASP A 380 1.71 -5.33 -24.08
CA ASP A 380 0.83 -4.29 -23.52
C ASP A 380 0.36 -4.63 -22.10
N LEU A 381 0.21 -5.91 -21.79
CA LEU A 381 -0.40 -6.39 -20.55
C LEU A 381 0.62 -6.64 -19.46
N LEU A 382 1.72 -7.34 -19.76
CA LEU A 382 2.73 -7.77 -18.77
C LEU A 382 3.26 -6.62 -17.90
N PRO A 383 3.54 -5.41 -18.42
CA PRO A 383 4.01 -4.28 -17.59
C PRO A 383 3.00 -3.81 -16.52
N LYS A 384 1.72 -4.18 -16.66
CA LYS A 384 0.67 -3.85 -15.68
C LYS A 384 0.67 -4.81 -14.47
N PHE A 385 1.37 -5.93 -14.58
CA PHE A 385 1.51 -6.92 -13.52
C PHE A 385 2.84 -6.72 -12.78
N LYS A 386 2.79 -6.72 -11.45
CA LYS A 386 4.01 -6.85 -10.65
C LYS A 386 4.33 -8.33 -10.53
N LEU A 387 5.24 -8.79 -11.39
CA LEU A 387 5.65 -10.19 -11.45
C LEU A 387 6.39 -10.60 -10.16
N LEU A 388 6.24 -11.85 -9.80
CA LEU A 388 6.98 -12.48 -8.70
C LEU A 388 8.37 -12.88 -9.21
N ASP A 389 9.36 -12.03 -8.97
CA ASP A 389 10.77 -12.30 -9.27
C ASP A 389 11.65 -12.13 -8.01
N ALA A 390 12.94 -12.37 -8.12
CA ALA A 390 13.88 -12.21 -7.00
C ALA A 390 13.92 -10.78 -6.42
N SER A 391 13.55 -9.76 -7.19
CA SER A 391 13.55 -8.35 -6.80
C SER A 391 12.21 -7.86 -6.22
N HIS A 392 11.10 -8.42 -6.66
CA HIS A 392 9.73 -7.99 -6.34
C HIS A 392 8.94 -9.02 -5.52
N GLY A 393 9.36 -10.28 -5.52
CA GLY A 393 8.76 -11.40 -4.79
C GLY A 393 9.16 -11.46 -3.30
N GLY A 394 10.09 -10.61 -2.86
CA GLY A 394 10.43 -10.46 -1.45
C GLY A 394 10.87 -11.77 -0.80
N SER A 395 10.46 -11.99 0.43
CA SER A 395 10.68 -13.27 1.11
C SER A 395 9.73 -14.39 0.66
N PHE A 396 8.56 -14.05 0.10
CA PHE A 396 7.65 -15.04 -0.45
C PHE A 396 8.37 -15.84 -1.54
N PHE A 397 9.24 -15.17 -2.29
CA PHE A 397 10.16 -15.77 -3.25
C PHE A 397 11.10 -16.82 -2.64
N THR A 398 11.65 -16.58 -1.44
CA THR A 398 12.52 -17.52 -0.73
C THR A 398 11.77 -18.70 -0.08
N LEU A 399 10.44 -18.63 -0.01
CA LEU A 399 9.58 -19.70 0.51
C LEU A 399 9.20 -20.74 -0.57
N LEU A 400 9.79 -20.67 -1.77
CA LEU A 400 9.37 -21.46 -2.93
C LEU A 400 10.56 -22.28 -3.43
N GLU A 401 10.50 -23.62 -3.37
CA GLU A 401 11.58 -24.52 -3.82
C GLU A 401 11.80 -24.48 -5.35
N ASN A 402 10.76 -24.20 -6.13
CA ASN A 402 10.82 -24.17 -7.60
C ASN A 402 10.95 -22.72 -8.08
N HIS A 403 12.19 -22.23 -8.10
CA HIS A 403 12.52 -20.88 -8.54
C HIS A 403 12.39 -20.72 -10.07
N LEU A 404 11.14 -20.51 -10.50
CA LEU A 404 10.70 -19.84 -11.73
C LEU A 404 10.98 -20.52 -13.08
N GLU A 405 9.92 -21.06 -13.69
CA GLU A 405 9.88 -21.42 -15.11
C GLU A 405 9.00 -20.44 -15.93
N GLY A 406 8.58 -19.29 -15.40
CA GLY A 406 7.71 -18.35 -16.14
C GLY A 406 7.27 -17.08 -15.41
N ASP A 407 6.51 -16.21 -16.08
CA ASP A 407 5.94 -14.98 -15.51
C ASP A 407 4.79 -15.31 -14.56
N GLN A 408 4.90 -14.91 -13.28
CA GLN A 408 3.92 -15.31 -12.24
C GLN A 408 3.41 -14.13 -11.44
N VAL A 409 2.17 -14.24 -10.94
CA VAL A 409 1.57 -13.31 -9.98
C VAL A 409 0.87 -14.07 -8.85
N LEU A 410 0.69 -13.43 -7.69
CA LEU A 410 -0.14 -13.98 -6.63
C LEU A 410 -1.61 -14.02 -7.06
N LEU A 411 -2.30 -15.11 -6.72
CA LEU A 411 -3.74 -15.23 -6.89
C LEU A 411 -4.48 -14.55 -5.74
N ASN A 412 -5.28 -13.56 -6.09
CA ASN A 412 -6.25 -12.89 -5.23
C ASN A 412 -7.63 -13.50 -5.52
N TYR A 413 -8.00 -14.59 -4.86
CA TYR A 413 -9.26 -15.30 -5.13
C TYR A 413 -10.46 -14.39 -4.89
N ARG A 414 -11.43 -14.34 -5.81
CA ARG A 414 -12.71 -13.65 -5.62
C ARG A 414 -13.65 -14.56 -4.85
N ILE A 415 -14.17 -14.10 -3.72
CA ILE A 415 -15.23 -14.81 -2.99
C ILE A 415 -16.56 -14.17 -3.36
N SER A 416 -17.47 -14.97 -3.88
CA SER A 416 -18.82 -14.51 -4.25
C SER A 416 -19.86 -15.49 -3.75
N CYS A 417 -21.12 -15.06 -3.72
CA CYS A 417 -22.22 -15.89 -3.26
C CYS A 417 -23.00 -16.46 -4.44
N SER A 418 -23.60 -17.64 -4.22
CA SER A 418 -24.53 -18.26 -5.16
C SER A 418 -25.73 -17.35 -5.44
N GLU A 419 -26.22 -17.34 -6.68
CA GLU A 419 -27.42 -16.60 -7.08
C GLU A 419 -28.67 -17.16 -6.37
N ASP A 420 -28.78 -18.48 -6.26
CA ASP A 420 -29.92 -19.17 -5.63
C ASP A 420 -29.92 -19.05 -4.09
N ASN A 421 -28.73 -18.99 -3.49
CA ASN A 421 -28.58 -18.89 -2.04
C ASN A 421 -27.46 -17.93 -1.66
N LYS A 422 -27.83 -16.67 -1.37
CA LYS A 422 -26.91 -15.60 -0.97
C LYS A 422 -26.13 -15.86 0.33
N THR A 423 -26.48 -16.88 1.10
CA THR A 423 -25.71 -17.28 2.30
C THR A 423 -24.56 -18.24 1.99
N LYS A 424 -24.58 -18.88 0.81
CA LYS A 424 -23.54 -19.80 0.35
C LYS A 424 -22.51 -19.03 -0.47
N CYS A 425 -21.40 -18.66 0.15
CA CYS A 425 -20.33 -17.91 -0.50
C CYS A 425 -19.04 -18.73 -0.55
N SER A 426 -18.40 -18.76 -1.72
CA SER A 426 -17.24 -19.60 -2.03
C SER A 426 -16.47 -18.98 -3.20
N PRO A 427 -15.15 -19.23 -3.34
CA PRO A 427 -14.43 -18.95 -4.57
C PRO A 427 -15.04 -19.65 -5.81
N GLU A 428 -15.88 -20.67 -5.62
CA GLU A 428 -16.57 -21.35 -6.72
C GLU A 428 -17.64 -20.52 -7.45
N PHE A 429 -18.08 -19.41 -6.86
CA PHE A 429 -19.10 -18.55 -7.46
C PHE A 429 -18.50 -17.31 -8.13
N VAL A 430 -17.26 -17.38 -8.61
CA VAL A 430 -16.56 -16.28 -9.28
C VAL A 430 -17.33 -15.69 -10.46
N ALA A 431 -18.14 -16.50 -11.13
CA ALA A 431 -18.91 -16.14 -12.31
C ALA A 431 -20.23 -16.91 -12.33
N PRO A 432 -21.23 -16.45 -13.12
CA PRO A 432 -22.43 -17.22 -13.40
C PRO A 432 -22.09 -18.59 -14.00
N ARG A 433 -22.81 -19.62 -13.57
CA ARG A 433 -22.58 -21.03 -13.93
C ARG A 433 -23.84 -21.63 -14.52
N VAL A 434 -23.70 -22.39 -15.60
CA VAL A 434 -24.79 -23.12 -16.26
C VAL A 434 -24.31 -24.51 -16.65
N THR A 435 -25.21 -25.49 -16.72
CA THR A 435 -24.81 -26.85 -17.16
C THR A 435 -24.85 -26.99 -18.67
N VAL A 436 -24.14 -27.97 -19.23
CA VAL A 436 -24.29 -28.36 -20.65
C VAL A 436 -25.75 -28.60 -21.00
N GLY A 437 -26.50 -29.28 -20.13
CA GLY A 437 -27.93 -29.53 -20.31
C GLY A 437 -28.76 -28.24 -20.41
N ASP A 438 -28.41 -27.17 -19.69
CA ASP A 438 -29.09 -25.87 -19.80
C ASP A 438 -28.77 -25.15 -21.11
N VAL A 439 -27.53 -25.25 -21.59
CA VAL A 439 -27.08 -24.63 -22.85
C VAL A 439 -27.80 -25.25 -24.05
N LEU A 440 -28.09 -26.54 -24.01
CA LEU A 440 -28.77 -27.24 -25.09
C LEU A 440 -30.29 -27.00 -25.12
N LYS A 441 -30.87 -26.29 -24.14
CA LYS A 441 -32.29 -25.93 -24.15
C LYS A 441 -32.58 -24.84 -25.21
N PRO A 442 -33.73 -24.90 -25.91
CA PRO A 442 -34.07 -23.92 -26.95
C PRO A 442 -34.14 -22.47 -26.47
N ASP A 443 -34.49 -22.26 -25.19
CA ASP A 443 -34.70 -20.96 -24.54
C ASP A 443 -33.43 -20.40 -23.87
N PHE A 444 -32.28 -21.05 -24.04
CA PHE A 444 -31.02 -20.65 -23.39
C PHE A 444 -30.63 -19.20 -23.70
N LEU A 445 -30.68 -18.81 -24.97
CA LEU A 445 -30.29 -17.45 -25.42
C LEU A 445 -31.31 -16.37 -25.04
N ASP A 446 -32.52 -16.76 -24.62
CA ASP A 446 -33.53 -15.83 -24.10
C ASP A 446 -33.25 -15.47 -22.64
N ARG A 447 -32.63 -16.40 -21.89
CA ARG A 447 -32.25 -16.20 -20.48
C ARG A 447 -30.87 -15.59 -20.29
N TYR A 448 -29.92 -15.91 -21.16
CA TYR A 448 -28.52 -15.53 -20.99
C TYR A 448 -28.01 -14.66 -22.14
N SER A 449 -27.60 -13.44 -21.81
CA SER A 449 -26.84 -12.61 -22.73
C SER A 449 -25.38 -13.06 -22.75
N LEU A 450 -24.83 -13.38 -23.92
CA LEU A 450 -23.42 -13.75 -24.09
C LEU A 450 -22.57 -12.59 -24.60
N LYS A 451 -23.21 -11.49 -25.04
CA LYS A 451 -22.52 -10.31 -25.54
C LYS A 451 -21.49 -9.79 -24.53
N ASP A 452 -20.30 -9.47 -25.02
CA ASP A 452 -19.18 -8.95 -24.22
C ASP A 452 -18.73 -9.87 -23.07
N LYS A 453 -18.98 -11.19 -23.20
CA LYS A 453 -18.50 -12.20 -22.25
C LYS A 453 -17.38 -13.10 -22.81
N ILE A 454 -16.59 -13.64 -21.90
CA ILE A 454 -15.78 -14.85 -22.10
C ILE A 454 -16.63 -16.03 -21.61
N VAL A 455 -16.86 -17.01 -22.47
CA VAL A 455 -17.56 -18.25 -22.12
C VAL A 455 -16.51 -19.35 -21.96
N LEU A 456 -16.43 -19.93 -20.77
CA LEU A 456 -15.57 -21.08 -20.49
C LEU A 456 -16.39 -22.36 -20.50
N ILE A 457 -15.87 -23.42 -21.09
CA ILE A 457 -16.53 -24.74 -21.15
C ILE A 457 -15.57 -25.75 -20.53
N GLY A 458 -15.88 -26.28 -19.34
CA GLY A 458 -14.96 -27.17 -18.65
C GLY A 458 -15.61 -28.08 -17.61
N LEU A 459 -14.83 -29.01 -17.09
CA LEU A 459 -15.29 -30.06 -16.17
C LEU A 459 -15.55 -29.50 -14.75
N ASN A 460 -16.66 -29.91 -14.15
CA ASN A 460 -17.03 -29.54 -12.76
C ASN A 460 -16.67 -30.63 -11.73
N GLU A 461 -16.30 -31.84 -12.15
CA GLU A 461 -16.13 -32.99 -11.25
C GLU A 461 -14.79 -33.73 -11.38
N TYR A 462 -14.30 -34.22 -10.23
CA TYR A 462 -12.99 -34.84 -9.97
C TYR A 462 -12.68 -36.18 -10.66
N SER A 463 -13.53 -36.68 -11.56
CA SER A 463 -13.33 -38.06 -12.07
C SER A 463 -12.20 -38.18 -13.09
N TYR A 464 -11.77 -37.07 -13.72
CA TYR A 464 -10.79 -37.09 -14.81
C TYR A 464 -9.61 -36.12 -14.62
N GLU A 465 -9.73 -35.12 -13.74
CA GLU A 465 -8.64 -34.19 -13.39
C GLU A 465 -8.18 -34.42 -11.96
N LEU A 466 -6.88 -34.17 -11.71
CA LEU A 466 -6.33 -34.13 -10.36
C LEU A 466 -7.07 -33.08 -9.51
N PRO A 467 -7.37 -33.37 -8.23
CA PRO A 467 -8.07 -32.44 -7.38
C PRO A 467 -7.24 -31.17 -7.18
N VAL A 468 -7.76 -30.04 -7.64
CA VAL A 468 -7.09 -28.75 -7.50
C VAL A 468 -7.37 -28.16 -6.11
N LEU A 469 -6.32 -28.03 -5.31
CA LEU A 469 -6.40 -27.46 -3.97
C LEU A 469 -6.14 -25.95 -4.01
N THR A 470 -6.98 -25.21 -3.30
CA THR A 470 -6.86 -23.75 -3.13
C THR A 470 -6.73 -23.42 -1.64
N PRO A 471 -6.39 -22.16 -1.27
CA PRO A 471 -6.41 -21.72 0.12
C PRO A 471 -7.75 -21.96 0.85
N PHE A 472 -8.84 -22.20 0.12
CA PHE A 472 -10.16 -22.48 0.70
C PHE A 472 -10.39 -23.98 0.94
N SER A 473 -9.70 -24.84 0.19
CA SER A 473 -9.84 -26.30 0.27
C SER A 473 -9.40 -26.87 1.62
N SER A 474 -8.49 -26.21 2.35
CA SER A 474 -8.08 -26.66 3.68
C SER A 474 -9.18 -26.54 4.74
N ALA A 475 -10.12 -25.61 4.55
CA ALA A 475 -11.21 -25.35 5.50
C ALA A 475 -12.45 -26.20 5.21
N THR A 476 -12.78 -26.40 3.93
CA THR A 476 -13.97 -27.16 3.48
C THR A 476 -13.67 -28.62 3.13
N LYS A 477 -12.38 -28.99 3.04
CA LYS A 477 -11.87 -30.29 2.54
C LYS A 477 -12.33 -30.64 1.12
N GLN A 478 -12.83 -29.66 0.37
CA GLN A 478 -13.26 -29.86 -1.01
C GLN A 478 -12.30 -29.14 -1.96
N PRO A 479 -11.80 -29.83 -2.99
CA PRO A 479 -11.05 -29.16 -4.04
C PRO A 479 -11.97 -28.18 -4.80
N VAL A 480 -11.40 -27.41 -5.71
CA VAL A 480 -12.14 -26.51 -6.59
C VAL A 480 -11.98 -27.02 -8.01
N PRO A 481 -13.01 -27.04 -8.87
CA PRO A 481 -12.85 -27.49 -10.25
C PRO A 481 -11.82 -26.64 -11.02
N GLY A 482 -11.03 -27.26 -11.90
CA GLY A 482 -9.98 -26.57 -12.68
C GLY A 482 -10.51 -25.37 -13.46
N VAL A 483 -11.68 -25.52 -14.09
CA VAL A 483 -12.34 -24.43 -14.84
C VAL A 483 -12.72 -23.23 -13.99
N ILE A 484 -13.01 -23.44 -12.72
CA ILE A 484 -13.29 -22.35 -11.78
C ILE A 484 -11.99 -21.62 -11.43
N VAL A 485 -10.88 -22.34 -11.29
CA VAL A 485 -9.56 -21.74 -11.04
C VAL A 485 -9.11 -20.93 -12.26
N GLN A 486 -9.33 -21.42 -13.47
CA GLN A 486 -9.13 -20.65 -14.71
C GLN A 486 -10.02 -19.40 -14.74
N ALA A 487 -11.30 -19.51 -14.37
CA ALA A 487 -12.19 -18.36 -14.26
C ALA A 487 -11.70 -17.31 -13.24
N GLN A 488 -11.16 -17.74 -12.09
CA GLN A 488 -10.52 -16.87 -11.10
C GLN A 488 -9.32 -16.13 -11.68
N MET A 489 -8.43 -16.85 -12.38
CA MET A 489 -7.26 -16.32 -13.05
C MET A 489 -7.63 -15.26 -14.11
N ILE A 490 -8.64 -15.52 -14.93
CA ILE A 490 -9.14 -14.59 -15.95
C ILE A 490 -9.79 -13.38 -15.29
N SER A 491 -10.67 -13.59 -14.31
CA SER A 491 -11.33 -12.50 -13.57
C SER A 491 -10.30 -11.57 -12.94
N GLN A 492 -9.22 -12.11 -12.37
CA GLN A 492 -8.11 -11.34 -11.82
C GLN A 492 -7.45 -10.47 -12.90
N ILE A 493 -7.03 -11.05 -14.03
CA ILE A 493 -6.39 -10.30 -15.12
C ILE A 493 -7.30 -9.15 -15.59
N LEU A 494 -8.54 -9.46 -15.93
CA LEU A 494 -9.48 -8.46 -16.45
C LEU A 494 -9.74 -7.33 -15.44
N SER A 495 -9.85 -7.66 -14.15
CA SER A 495 -10.09 -6.66 -13.10
C SER A 495 -8.87 -5.81 -12.78
N ALA A 496 -7.67 -6.40 -12.88
CA ALA A 496 -6.41 -5.69 -12.67
C ALA A 496 -6.14 -4.68 -13.80
N VAL A 497 -6.37 -5.08 -15.06
CA VAL A 497 -6.13 -4.21 -16.23
C VAL A 497 -7.10 -3.03 -16.28
N GLU A 498 -8.36 -3.24 -15.88
CA GLU A 498 -9.37 -2.17 -15.78
C GLU A 498 -9.21 -1.29 -14.53
N GLY A 499 -8.26 -1.60 -13.64
CA GLY A 499 -8.05 -0.85 -12.39
C GLY A 499 -9.16 -1.04 -11.35
N LYS A 500 -10.03 -2.04 -11.52
CA LYS A 500 -11.16 -2.31 -10.62
C LYS A 500 -10.78 -3.13 -9.39
N ARG A 501 -9.77 -4.00 -9.51
CA ARG A 501 -9.32 -4.87 -8.42
C ARG A 501 -7.79 -4.90 -8.33
N PRO A 502 -7.20 -4.58 -7.17
CA PRO A 502 -5.76 -4.61 -7.01
C PRO A 502 -5.22 -6.04 -7.00
N LEU A 503 -4.03 -6.22 -7.58
CA LEU A 503 -3.23 -7.43 -7.42
C LEU A 503 -2.64 -7.50 -6.01
N LEU A 504 -2.47 -8.72 -5.50
CA LEU A 504 -1.74 -8.95 -4.26
C LEU A 504 -0.25 -8.69 -4.49
N GLN A 505 0.33 -7.83 -3.67
CA GLN A 505 1.76 -7.51 -3.70
C GLN A 505 2.43 -7.99 -2.43
N VAL A 506 3.73 -8.24 -2.51
CA VAL A 506 4.57 -8.58 -1.36
C VAL A 506 5.56 -7.44 -1.12
N TRP A 507 6.10 -7.37 0.10
CA TRP A 507 7.19 -6.42 0.39
C TRP A 507 8.52 -6.94 -0.11
N SER A 508 9.43 -6.02 -0.48
CA SER A 508 10.82 -6.41 -0.68
C SER A 508 11.41 -6.92 0.64
N ILE A 509 12.41 -7.80 0.54
CA ILE A 509 13.04 -8.43 1.71
C ILE A 509 13.51 -7.45 2.79
N TRP A 510 13.99 -6.25 2.40
CA TRP A 510 14.49 -5.24 3.35
C TRP A 510 13.39 -4.65 4.24
N TYR A 511 12.23 -4.31 3.67
CA TYR A 511 11.09 -3.82 4.45
C TYR A 511 10.61 -4.89 5.44
N GLU A 512 10.67 -6.15 5.04
CA GLU A 512 10.32 -7.25 5.94
C GLU A 512 11.32 -7.44 7.07
N ILE A 513 12.63 -7.33 6.81
CA ILE A 513 13.66 -7.39 7.87
C ILE A 513 13.44 -6.25 8.88
N VAL A 514 13.18 -5.02 8.40
CA VAL A 514 12.87 -3.87 9.26
C VAL A 514 11.60 -4.12 10.07
N TRP A 515 10.57 -4.71 9.46
CA TRP A 515 9.33 -5.10 10.12
C TRP A 515 9.57 -6.11 11.25
N ILE A 516 10.31 -7.19 10.97
CA ILE A 516 10.67 -8.23 11.94
C ILE A 516 11.48 -7.60 13.10
N PHE A 517 12.47 -6.77 12.79
CA PHE A 517 13.29 -6.09 13.79
C PHE A 517 12.47 -5.14 14.67
N GLY A 518 11.55 -4.38 14.09
CA GLY A 518 10.66 -3.48 14.82
C GLY A 518 9.83 -4.20 15.89
N TRP A 519 9.25 -5.35 15.54
CA TRP A 519 8.49 -6.18 16.48
C TRP A 519 9.38 -6.87 17.52
N SER A 520 10.60 -7.27 17.15
CA SER A 520 11.62 -7.72 18.11
C SER A 520 11.91 -6.66 19.19
N LEU A 521 12.13 -5.41 18.77
CA LEU A 521 12.36 -4.30 19.69
C LEU A 521 11.15 -4.03 20.58
N LEU A 522 9.95 -4.06 20.02
CA LEU A 522 8.72 -3.85 20.80
C LEU A 522 8.54 -4.94 21.87
N GLY A 523 8.78 -6.21 21.53
CA GLY A 523 8.68 -7.31 22.50
C GLY A 523 9.67 -7.18 23.65
N GLY A 524 10.93 -6.87 23.33
CA GLY A 524 11.97 -6.66 24.34
C GLY A 524 11.76 -5.39 25.19
N THR A 525 11.28 -4.29 24.60
CA THR A 525 10.94 -3.07 25.35
C THR A 525 9.80 -3.31 26.34
N LEU A 526 8.69 -3.94 25.92
CA LEU A 526 7.58 -4.26 26.81
C LEU A 526 8.03 -5.13 28.00
N ALA A 527 8.86 -6.15 27.74
CA ALA A 527 9.45 -7.00 28.78
C ALA A 527 10.37 -6.24 29.75
N GLN A 528 11.12 -5.26 29.25
CA GLN A 528 12.01 -4.42 30.05
C GLN A 528 11.23 -3.45 30.95
N PHE A 529 10.20 -2.80 30.41
CA PHE A 529 9.41 -1.78 31.12
C PHE A 529 8.40 -2.37 32.11
N TYR A 530 7.67 -3.42 31.73
CA TYR A 530 6.64 -4.00 32.59
C TYR A 530 7.22 -5.10 33.48
N ARG A 531 7.52 -4.73 34.74
CA ARG A 531 7.95 -5.68 35.78
C ARG A 531 6.82 -6.54 36.34
N SER A 532 5.58 -6.03 36.32
CA SER A 532 4.41 -6.79 36.76
C SER A 532 4.00 -7.80 35.68
N LYS A 533 3.91 -9.09 36.05
CA LYS A 533 3.47 -10.19 35.17
C LYS A 533 2.13 -9.88 34.50
N ARG A 534 1.15 -9.34 35.25
CA ARG A 534 -0.18 -9.01 34.73
C ARG A 534 -0.13 -7.91 33.66
N LYS A 535 0.63 -6.83 33.91
CA LYS A 535 0.78 -5.73 32.95
C LYS A 535 1.52 -6.17 31.70
N LEU A 536 2.53 -7.02 31.84
CA LEU A 536 3.28 -7.57 30.71
C LEU A 536 2.40 -8.47 29.83
N ILE A 537 1.63 -9.38 30.43
CA ILE A 537 0.72 -10.26 29.68
C ILE A 537 -0.34 -9.43 28.94
N PHE A 538 -0.95 -8.44 29.61
CA PHE A 538 -1.99 -7.61 29.01
C PHE A 538 -1.44 -6.74 27.85
N SER A 539 -0.36 -6.00 28.10
CA SER A 539 0.26 -5.15 27.06
C SER A 539 0.88 -5.96 25.92
N GLY A 540 1.51 -7.09 26.24
CA GLY A 540 2.05 -8.02 25.25
C GLY A 540 0.95 -8.65 24.39
N GLY A 541 -0.18 -9.02 25.00
CA GLY A 541 -1.35 -9.52 24.30
C GLY A 541 -1.94 -8.50 23.32
N ILE A 542 -2.09 -7.24 23.75
CA ILE A 542 -2.55 -6.14 22.87
C ILE A 542 -1.59 -5.92 21.71
N ALA A 543 -0.28 -5.87 21.96
CA ALA A 543 0.71 -5.69 20.91
C ALA A 543 0.68 -6.85 19.90
N PHE A 544 0.61 -8.09 20.39
CA PHE A 544 0.55 -9.28 19.54
C PHE A 544 -0.73 -9.35 18.70
N THR A 545 -1.89 -9.02 19.27
CA THR A 545 -3.14 -8.94 18.50
C THR A 545 -3.10 -7.80 17.49
N SER A 546 -2.50 -6.66 17.84
CA SER A 546 -2.34 -5.55 16.90
C SER A 546 -1.44 -5.90 15.71
N LEU A 547 -0.39 -6.71 15.89
CA LEU A 547 0.43 -7.23 14.79
C LEU A 547 -0.44 -7.99 13.77
N TYR A 548 -1.26 -8.92 14.25
CA TYR A 548 -2.14 -9.70 13.39
C TYR A 548 -3.18 -8.84 12.67
N ILE A 549 -3.79 -7.89 13.40
CA ILE A 549 -4.75 -6.94 12.83
C ILE A 549 -4.08 -6.08 11.75
N ILE A 550 -2.85 -5.60 11.96
CA ILE A 550 -2.12 -4.83 10.95
C ILE A 550 -1.91 -5.68 9.69
N CYS A 551 -1.46 -6.93 9.82
CA CYS A 551 -1.32 -7.83 8.67
C CYS A 551 -2.66 -8.01 7.92
N LEU A 552 -3.77 -8.23 8.64
CA LEU A 552 -5.10 -8.35 8.04
C LEU A 552 -5.54 -7.08 7.31
N VAL A 553 -5.32 -5.90 7.89
CA VAL A 553 -5.68 -4.61 7.29
C VAL A 553 -4.89 -4.38 6.00
N LEU A 554 -3.58 -4.65 6.03
CA LEU A 554 -2.72 -4.53 4.85
C LEU A 554 -3.14 -5.50 3.73
N PHE A 555 -3.58 -6.71 4.10
CA PHE A 555 -3.98 -7.75 3.16
C PHE A 555 -5.38 -7.50 2.54
N ASN A 556 -6.35 -7.03 3.34
CA ASN A 556 -7.77 -7.01 2.95
C ASN A 556 -8.37 -5.62 2.72
N LEU A 557 -7.96 -4.60 3.46
CA LEU A 557 -8.70 -3.33 3.53
C LEU A 557 -8.04 -2.18 2.76
N LEU A 558 -6.75 -2.27 2.44
CA LEU A 558 -6.06 -1.21 1.71
C LEU A 558 -6.33 -1.27 0.19
N PRO A 559 -6.36 -0.11 -0.50
CA PRO A 559 -6.47 -0.04 -1.96
C PRO A 559 -5.33 -0.78 -2.67
N MET A 560 -4.15 -0.85 -2.05
CA MET A 560 -3.05 -1.70 -2.48
C MET A 560 -2.98 -2.88 -1.50
N LYS A 561 -3.53 -4.04 -1.90
CA LYS A 561 -3.48 -5.26 -1.08
C LYS A 561 -2.03 -5.74 -0.98
N ARG A 562 -1.54 -5.86 0.25
CA ARG A 562 -0.16 -6.29 0.54
C ARG A 562 -0.14 -7.45 1.50
N TRP A 563 0.56 -8.51 1.12
CA TRP A 563 0.93 -9.56 2.06
C TRP A 563 2.20 -9.16 2.81
N VAL A 564 2.10 -9.22 4.13
CA VAL A 564 3.20 -8.96 5.07
C VAL A 564 3.22 -10.11 6.08
N PRO A 565 4.38 -10.75 6.32
CA PRO A 565 4.43 -11.96 7.11
C PRO A 565 4.11 -11.69 8.58
N PHE A 566 3.28 -12.55 9.16
CA PHE A 566 2.89 -12.49 10.57
C PHE A 566 3.84 -13.27 11.48
N VAL A 567 4.24 -14.48 11.05
CA VAL A 567 4.96 -15.44 11.90
C VAL A 567 6.35 -14.95 12.32
N PRO A 568 7.22 -14.47 11.42
CA PRO A 568 8.57 -14.05 11.83
C PRO A 568 8.57 -12.86 12.83
N PRO A 569 7.78 -11.79 12.64
CA PRO A 569 7.61 -10.75 13.65
C PRO A 569 7.02 -11.25 14.97
N ALA A 570 6.05 -12.17 14.93
CA ALA A 570 5.46 -12.77 16.12
C ALA A 570 6.50 -13.58 16.92
N LEU A 571 7.32 -14.38 16.24
CA LEU A 571 8.39 -15.16 16.86
C LEU A 571 9.48 -14.26 17.47
N THR A 572 9.90 -13.23 16.75
CA THR A 572 10.91 -12.30 17.28
C THR A 572 10.40 -11.46 18.45
N PHE A 573 9.13 -11.02 18.40
CA PHE A 573 8.45 -10.33 19.49
C PHE A 573 8.43 -11.18 20.77
N LEU A 574 7.95 -12.43 20.66
CA LEU A 574 7.89 -13.36 21.80
C LEU A 574 9.29 -13.77 22.28
N GLY A 575 10.17 -14.16 21.36
CA GLY A 575 11.52 -14.63 21.67
C GLY A 575 12.37 -13.57 22.39
N THR A 576 12.34 -12.33 21.90
CA THR A 576 13.06 -11.22 22.55
C THR A 576 12.47 -10.92 23.92
N GLY A 577 11.13 -10.91 24.04
CA GLY A 577 10.45 -10.71 25.31
C GLY A 577 10.84 -11.78 26.35
N VAL A 578 10.85 -13.05 25.96
CA VAL A 578 11.24 -14.18 26.84
C VAL A 578 12.69 -14.04 27.31
N ILE A 579 13.63 -13.73 26.40
CA ILE A 579 15.05 -13.57 26.76
C ILE A 579 15.24 -12.43 27.75
N VAL A 580 14.58 -11.29 27.54
CA VAL A 580 14.66 -10.15 28.46
C VAL A 580 14.08 -10.50 29.83
N VAL A 581 12.95 -11.21 29.88
CA VAL A 581 12.37 -11.68 31.15
C VAL A 581 13.29 -12.67 31.86
N PHE A 582 13.88 -13.63 31.14
CA PHE A 582 14.77 -14.64 31.70
C PHE A 582 16.02 -14.02 32.34
N ILE A 583 16.71 -13.14 31.61
CA ILE A 583 17.90 -12.43 32.13
C ILE A 583 17.53 -11.61 33.36
N ARG A 584 16.38 -10.91 33.33
CA ARG A 584 15.90 -10.14 34.47
C ARG A 584 15.65 -11.00 35.71
N ILE A 585 15.18 -12.25 35.55
CA ILE A 585 14.97 -13.18 36.67
C ILE A 585 16.31 -13.67 37.22
N GLN A 586 17.34 -13.85 36.37
CA GLN A 586 18.69 -14.24 36.80
C GLN A 586 19.45 -13.12 37.52
N GLU A 587 19.13 -11.86 37.21
CA GLU A 587 19.71 -10.68 37.86
C GLU A 587 19.03 -10.31 39.20
N GLN A 588 17.94 -11.00 39.59
CA GLN A 588 17.22 -10.83 40.85
C GLN A 588 17.58 -11.94 41.83
#